data_AF-A0AAE6ELF7-F1
#
_entry.id   AF-A0AAE6ELF7-F1
#
_cell.length_a   1.000
_cell.length_b   1.000
_cell.length_c   1.000
_cell.angle_alpha   90.00
_cell.angle_beta   90.00
_cell.angle_gamma   90.00
#
_symmetry.space_group_name_H-M   'P 1'
#
loop_
_entity.id
_entity.type
_entity.pdbx_description
1 polymer ?
#
loop_
_entity_poly.entity_id
_entity_poly.type
_entity_poly.pdbx_seq_one_letter_code
_entity_poly.pdbx_strand_id
1 'polypeptide(L)'
;MAVGYSEDVVGRGRLENKIARLIAHALRDAREDGLSREDIAQQISKFLDRKVSVEMLNKWTSEGSEGHRIPLDAFIALVHATGAKDLLGFVPGQFGLTVIENEYADLIEQRLLEEHREEIDARIRALDTRRRAKR
;
A
#
# COMPACT_ATOMS: atom_id res chain seq x y z
N MET A 1 -0.23 9.61 -7.67
CA MET A 1 0.27 8.39 -8.34
C MET A 1 -0.20 7.17 -7.56
N ALA A 2 -0.41 6.02 -8.22
CA ALA A 2 -0.74 4.78 -7.50
C ALA A 2 0.49 4.30 -6.73
N VAL A 3 0.30 3.93 -5.47
CA VAL A 3 1.37 3.55 -4.56
C VAL A 3 1.48 2.02 -4.52
N GLY A 4 2.68 1.47 -4.71
CA GLY A 4 2.90 0.03 -4.71
C GLY A 4 4.17 -0.44 -5.42
N TYR A 5 4.83 -1.44 -4.85
CA TYR A 5 5.94 -2.13 -5.51
C TYR A 5 5.48 -2.97 -6.70
N SER A 6 6.32 -3.03 -7.74
CA SER A 6 6.11 -3.86 -8.92
C SER A 6 6.25 -5.36 -8.62
N GLU A 7 5.66 -6.21 -9.46
CA GLU A 7 5.64 -7.67 -9.25
C GLU A 7 7.04 -8.29 -9.21
N ASP A 8 8.01 -7.69 -9.90
CA ASP A 8 9.43 -8.11 -9.89
C ASP A 8 10.08 -7.91 -8.52
N VAL A 9 9.68 -6.88 -7.76
CA VAL A 9 10.17 -6.64 -6.40
C VAL A 9 9.47 -7.57 -5.39
N VAL A 10 8.16 -7.77 -5.54
CA VAL A 10 7.39 -8.66 -4.65
C VAL A 10 7.86 -10.11 -4.78
N GLY A 11 8.10 -10.59 -6.01
CA GLY A 11 8.57 -11.93 -6.33
C GLY A 11 7.58 -13.07 -6.02
N ARG A 12 8.02 -14.32 -6.20
CA ARG A 12 7.24 -15.56 -5.92
C ARG A 12 7.56 -16.14 -4.53
N GLY A 13 6.68 -17.01 -4.00
CA GLY A 13 6.89 -17.71 -2.72
C GLY A 13 5.80 -17.45 -1.68
N ARG A 14 6.04 -17.91 -0.45
CA ARG A 14 5.15 -17.71 0.70
C ARG A 14 4.96 -16.22 0.99
N LEU A 15 3.79 -15.87 1.54
CA LEU A 15 3.45 -14.49 1.86
C LEU A 15 4.46 -13.82 2.80
N GLU A 16 4.94 -14.55 3.80
CA GLU A 16 5.95 -14.06 4.74
C GLU A 16 7.28 -13.70 4.06
N ASN A 17 7.72 -14.47 3.06
CA ASN A 17 8.91 -14.16 2.28
C ASN A 17 8.70 -12.92 1.40
N LYS A 18 7.52 -12.77 0.80
CA LYS A 18 7.16 -11.56 0.04
C LYS A 18 7.26 -10.32 0.93
N ILE A 19 6.69 -10.38 2.13
CA ILE A 19 6.75 -9.28 3.11
C ILE A 19 8.20 -8.98 3.51
N ALA A 20 8.99 -10.01 3.85
CA ALA A 20 10.39 -9.83 4.23
C ALA A 20 11.21 -9.15 3.13
N ARG A 21 11.02 -9.53 1.85
CA ARG A 21 11.67 -8.89 0.70
C ARG A 21 11.27 -7.44 0.52
N LEU A 22 9.99 -7.12 0.65
CA LEU A 22 9.50 -5.75 0.52
C LEU A 22 10.09 -4.85 1.61
N ILE A 23 10.17 -5.34 2.85
CA ILE A 23 10.82 -4.61 3.93
C ILE A 23 12.32 -4.47 3.65
N ALA A 24 12.98 -5.52 3.18
CA ALA A 24 14.40 -5.48 2.82
C ALA A 24 14.69 -4.46 1.71
N HIS A 25 13.77 -4.33 0.74
CA HIS A 25 13.83 -3.32 -0.31
C HIS A 25 13.66 -1.92 0.27
N ALA A 26 12.62 -1.67 1.07
CA ALA A 26 12.39 -0.38 1.70
C ALA A 26 13.57 0.08 2.59
N LEU A 27 14.22 -0.84 3.30
CA LEU A 27 15.43 -0.52 4.08
C LEU A 27 16.66 -0.27 3.21
N ARG A 28 16.71 -0.81 1.99
CA ARG A 28 17.77 -0.53 1.02
C ARG A 28 17.58 0.88 0.47
N ASP A 29 16.38 1.22 0.02
CA ASP A 29 16.05 2.54 -0.51
C ASP A 29 16.32 3.63 0.54
N ALA A 30 15.85 3.42 1.78
CA ALA A 30 16.11 4.34 2.89
C ALA A 30 17.61 4.54 3.14
N ARG A 31 18.43 3.49 2.97
CA ARG A 31 19.88 3.60 3.10
C ARG A 31 20.50 4.42 1.96
N GLU A 32 19.99 4.27 0.74
CA GLU A 32 20.42 5.08 -0.41
C GLU A 32 20.08 6.56 -0.19
N ASP A 33 18.98 6.84 0.51
CA ASP A 33 18.57 8.18 0.96
C ASP A 33 19.29 8.67 2.23
N GLY A 34 20.27 7.91 2.74
CA GLY A 34 21.12 8.31 3.87
C GLY A 34 20.61 7.94 5.26
N LEU A 35 19.53 7.17 5.39
CA LEU A 35 19.04 6.67 6.68
C LEU A 35 19.72 5.34 7.05
N SER A 36 20.39 5.30 8.22
CA SER A 36 20.95 4.05 8.73
C SER A 36 19.88 3.14 9.34
N ARG A 37 20.19 1.84 9.50
CA ARG A 37 19.27 0.92 10.19
C ARG A 37 19.10 1.30 11.65
N GLU A 38 20.12 1.88 12.25
CA GLU A 38 20.13 2.42 13.60
C GLU A 38 19.14 3.59 13.72
N ASP A 39 19.16 4.54 12.77
CA ASP A 39 18.22 5.66 12.73
C ASP A 39 16.79 5.16 12.58
N ILE A 40 16.57 4.21 11.68
CA ILE A 40 15.25 3.62 11.45
C ILE A 40 14.74 2.89 12.70
N ALA A 41 15.58 2.09 13.36
CA ALA A 41 15.23 1.41 14.61
C ALA A 41 14.88 2.41 15.71
N GLN A 42 15.61 3.53 15.81
CA GLN A 42 15.34 4.59 16.76
C GLN A 42 14.02 5.30 16.47
N GLN A 43 13.75 5.64 15.20
CA GLN A 43 12.51 6.27 14.77
C GLN A 43 11.29 5.37 15.01
N ILE A 44 11.40 4.07 14.67
CA ILE A 44 10.36 3.08 14.97
C ILE A 44 10.13 2.97 16.47
N SER A 45 11.21 2.93 17.26
CA SER A 45 11.10 2.85 18.72
C SER A 45 10.36 4.05 19.30
N LYS A 46 10.67 5.24 18.80
CA LYS A 46 10.01 6.49 19.18
C LYS A 46 8.54 6.52 18.77
N PHE A 47 8.23 6.04 17.56
CA PHE A 47 6.85 5.99 17.06
C PHE A 47 5.97 5.05 17.87
N LEU A 48 6.51 3.90 18.30
CA LEU A 48 5.77 2.87 19.01
C LEU A 48 5.80 3.00 20.54
N ASP A 49 6.57 3.96 21.07
CA ASP A 49 6.85 4.08 22.51
C ASP A 49 7.39 2.78 23.14
N ARG A 50 8.19 2.01 22.39
CA ARG A 50 8.84 0.77 22.86
C ARG A 50 10.15 0.52 22.11
N LYS A 51 11.11 -0.14 22.77
CA LYS A 51 12.40 -0.45 22.14
C LYS A 51 12.25 -1.44 20.98
N VAL A 52 12.74 -1.05 19.81
CA VAL A 52 12.98 -1.90 18.64
C VAL A 52 14.47 -1.84 18.33
N SER A 53 15.12 -3.01 18.25
CA SER A 53 16.55 -3.10 17.97
C SER A 53 16.84 -3.34 16.49
N VAL A 54 18.08 -3.08 16.06
CA VAL A 54 18.53 -3.37 14.70
C VAL A 54 18.43 -4.89 14.41
N GLU A 55 18.67 -5.74 15.41
CA GLU A 55 18.49 -7.19 15.26
C GLU A 55 17.03 -7.56 14.96
N MET A 56 16.06 -6.84 15.53
CA MET A 56 14.64 -7.06 15.19
C MET A 56 14.36 -6.71 13.74
N LEU A 57 14.89 -5.57 13.25
CA LEU A 57 14.80 -5.20 11.82
C LEU A 57 15.42 -6.28 10.93
N ASN A 58 16.62 -6.75 11.27
CA ASN A 58 17.31 -7.78 10.50
C ASN A 58 16.48 -9.06 10.41
N LYS A 59 15.86 -9.49 11.52
CA LYS A 59 14.99 -10.65 11.54
C LYS A 59 13.74 -10.48 10.66
N TRP A 60 13.09 -9.32 10.71
CA TRP A 60 11.91 -9.03 9.87
C TRP A 60 12.21 -9.03 8.37
N THR A 61 13.47 -8.75 7.99
CA THR A 61 13.91 -8.74 6.58
C THR A 61 14.43 -10.09 6.08
N SER A 62 14.60 -11.06 6.97
CA SER A 62 15.20 -12.35 6.63
C SER A 62 14.14 -13.37 6.22
N GLU A 63 14.18 -13.82 4.97
CA GLU A 63 13.29 -14.88 4.47
C GLU A 63 13.45 -16.22 5.20
N GLY A 64 14.61 -16.45 5.84
CA GLY A 64 14.90 -17.66 6.61
C GLY A 64 14.54 -17.56 8.09
N SER A 65 14.07 -16.40 8.57
CA SER A 65 13.71 -16.21 9.99
C SER A 65 12.28 -16.67 10.26
N GLU A 66 12.10 -17.99 10.34
CA GLU A 66 10.81 -18.56 10.71
C GLU A 66 10.34 -18.00 12.07
N GLY A 67 9.08 -17.59 12.14
CA GLY A 67 8.43 -17.06 13.35
C GLY A 67 8.68 -15.57 13.65
N HIS A 68 9.63 -14.90 13.00
CA HIS A 68 9.93 -13.48 13.26
C HIS A 68 9.24 -12.56 12.25
N ARG A 69 7.92 -12.59 12.26
CA ARG A 69 7.10 -11.70 11.42
C ARG A 69 7.05 -10.31 12.01
N ILE A 70 7.06 -9.30 11.14
CA ILE A 70 6.84 -7.91 11.58
C ILE A 70 5.38 -7.77 12.07
N PRO A 71 5.16 -7.28 13.30
CA PRO A 71 3.84 -6.86 13.74
C PRO A 71 3.30 -5.67 12.92
N LEU A 72 1.98 -5.53 12.78
CA LEU A 72 1.39 -4.49 11.94
C LEU A 72 1.72 -3.07 12.42
N ASP A 73 1.77 -2.83 13.73
CA ASP A 73 2.19 -1.56 14.31
C ASP A 73 3.63 -1.22 13.91
N ALA A 74 4.54 -2.19 13.99
CA ALA A 74 5.93 -2.02 13.58
C ALA A 74 6.07 -1.81 12.07
N PHE A 75 5.21 -2.43 11.26
CA PHE A 75 5.15 -2.19 9.82
C PHE A 75 4.75 -0.75 9.52
N ILE A 76 3.71 -0.23 10.17
CA ILE A 76 3.28 1.17 10.03
C ILE A 76 4.40 2.13 10.45
N ALA A 77 5.04 1.85 11.60
CA ALA A 77 6.16 2.64 12.08
C ALA A 77 7.35 2.63 11.12
N LEU A 78 7.62 1.49 10.47
CA LEU A 78 8.67 1.37 9.46
C LEU A 78 8.35 2.23 8.23
N VAL A 79 7.13 2.16 7.70
CA VAL A 79 6.68 3.02 6.59
C VAL A 79 6.86 4.49 6.95
N HIS A 80 6.51 4.88 8.18
CA HIS A 80 6.69 6.25 8.65
C HIS A 80 8.17 6.64 8.78
N ALA A 81 9.02 5.76 9.28
CA ALA A 81 10.45 6.02 9.50
C ALA A 81 11.26 6.06 8.19
N THR A 82 10.88 5.26 7.19
CA THR A 82 11.57 5.19 5.90
C THR A 82 10.94 6.07 4.83
N GLY A 83 9.70 6.52 5.02
CA GLY A 83 8.93 7.19 3.97
C GLY A 83 8.51 6.28 2.81
N ALA A 84 8.75 4.97 2.91
CA ALA A 84 8.48 4.00 1.84
C ALA A 84 6.97 3.72 1.67
N LYS A 85 6.22 4.70 1.15
CA LYS A 85 4.77 4.64 0.94
C LYS A 85 4.37 3.43 0.10
N ASP A 86 5.20 2.98 -0.84
CA ASP A 86 4.95 1.82 -1.72
C ASP A 86 4.65 0.51 -0.98
N LEU A 87 5.09 0.40 0.28
CA LEU A 87 4.72 -0.71 1.15
C LEU A 87 3.20 -0.77 1.43
N LEU A 88 2.51 0.38 1.44
CA LEU A 88 1.07 0.46 1.72
C LEU A 88 0.24 -0.17 0.60
N GLY A 89 0.74 -0.17 -0.64
CA GLY A 89 0.08 -0.77 -1.79
C GLY A 89 0.01 -2.29 -1.74
N PHE A 90 0.84 -2.93 -0.91
CA PHE A 90 0.98 -4.38 -0.92
C PHE A 90 -0.31 -5.13 -0.53
N VAL A 91 -0.92 -4.75 0.59
CA VAL A 91 -2.14 -5.43 1.08
C VAL A 91 -3.32 -5.18 0.15
N PRO A 92 -3.67 -3.93 -0.24
CA PRO A 92 -4.73 -3.67 -1.21
C PRO A 92 -4.51 -4.39 -2.56
N GLY A 93 -3.25 -4.47 -3.02
CA GLY A 93 -2.91 -5.18 -4.25
C GLY A 93 -3.28 -6.67 -4.23
N GLN A 94 -3.33 -7.33 -3.07
CA GLN A 94 -3.81 -8.72 -2.97
C GLN A 94 -5.31 -8.88 -3.29
N PHE A 95 -6.06 -7.77 -3.28
CA PHE A 95 -7.51 -7.73 -3.52
C PHE A 95 -7.87 -6.98 -4.80
N GLY A 96 -6.89 -6.66 -5.67
CA GLY A 96 -7.11 -5.85 -6.86
C GLY A 96 -7.45 -4.38 -6.54
N LEU A 97 -7.10 -3.92 -5.34
CA LEU A 97 -7.26 -2.53 -4.90
C LEU A 97 -5.93 -1.78 -5.05
N THR A 98 -6.00 -0.46 -5.15
CA THR A 98 -4.83 0.41 -5.22
C THR A 98 -4.89 1.50 -4.15
N VAL A 99 -3.73 1.93 -3.66
CA VAL A 99 -3.62 3.04 -2.72
C VAL A 99 -3.36 4.32 -3.51
N ILE A 100 -4.15 5.34 -3.22
CA ILE A 100 -4.07 6.64 -3.85
C ILE A 100 -3.92 7.69 -2.77
N GLU A 101 -3.05 8.68 -3.00
CA GLU A 101 -2.87 9.79 -2.08
C GLU A 101 -4.16 10.61 -1.93
N ASN A 102 -4.42 11.06 -0.71
CA ASN A 102 -5.69 11.70 -0.37
C ASN A 102 -5.96 12.99 -1.17
N GLU A 103 -4.92 13.66 -1.68
CA GLU A 103 -5.07 14.84 -2.55
C GLU A 103 -5.86 14.55 -3.85
N TYR A 104 -5.91 13.29 -4.28
CA TYR A 104 -6.64 12.87 -5.47
C TYR A 104 -8.02 12.26 -5.16
N ALA A 105 -8.39 12.12 -3.87
CA ALA A 105 -9.61 11.43 -3.47
C ALA A 105 -10.86 12.11 -4.03
N ASP A 106 -10.97 13.43 -3.87
CA ASP A 106 -12.12 14.21 -4.35
C ASP A 106 -12.24 14.16 -5.88
N LEU A 107 -11.10 14.19 -6.59
CA LEU A 107 -11.08 14.10 -8.05
C LEU A 107 -11.63 12.74 -8.54
N ILE A 108 -11.25 11.66 -7.86
CA ILE A 108 -11.72 10.31 -8.19
C ILE A 108 -13.20 10.18 -7.86
N GLU A 109 -13.63 10.67 -6.71
CA GLU A 109 -15.03 10.68 -6.32
C GLU A 109 -15.89 11.44 -7.33
N GLN A 110 -15.46 12.64 -7.73
CA GLN A 110 -16.14 13.42 -8.77
C GLN A 110 -16.27 12.61 -10.06
N ARG A 111 -15.19 11.97 -10.52
CA ARG A 111 -15.23 11.18 -11.76
C ARG A 111 -16.18 9.99 -11.67
N LEU A 112 -16.22 9.30 -10.54
CA LEU A 112 -17.14 8.18 -10.31
C LEU A 112 -18.61 8.65 -10.33
N LEU A 113 -18.88 9.84 -9.78
CA LEU A 113 -20.23 10.44 -9.80
C LEU A 113 -20.65 10.84 -11.22
N GLU A 114 -19.73 11.37 -12.03
CA GLU A 114 -19.96 11.68 -13.45
C GLU A 114 -20.31 10.43 -14.25
N GLU A 115 -19.56 9.34 -14.07
CA GLU A 115 -19.82 8.06 -14.75
C GLU A 115 -21.19 7.48 -14.36
N HIS A 116 -21.54 7.56 -13.07
CA HIS A 116 -22.85 7.12 -12.61
C HIS A 116 -23.99 7.97 -13.20
N ARG A 117 -23.79 9.28 -13.32
CA ARG A 117 -24.76 10.18 -13.97
C ARG A 117 -24.96 9.82 -15.43
N GLU A 118 -23.88 9.58 -16.19
CA GLU A 118 -23.95 9.17 -17.59
C GLU A 118 -24.74 7.86 -17.75
N GLU A 119 -24.53 6.90 -16.85
CA GLU A 119 -25.25 5.63 -16.82
C GLU A 119 -26.75 5.84 -16.57
N ILE A 120 -27.11 6.65 -15.57
CA ILE A 120 -28.51 6.97 -15.26
C ILE A 120 -29.17 7.66 -16.45
N ASP A 121 -28.52 8.66 -17.05
CA ASP A 121 -29.05 9.40 -18.19
C ASP A 121 -29.27 8.48 -19.40
N ALA A 122 -28.37 7.51 -19.63
CA ALA A 122 -28.55 6.49 -20.66
C ALA A 122 -29.78 5.61 -20.41
N ARG A 123 -30.01 5.19 -19.15
CA ARG A 123 -31.19 4.41 -18.75
C ARG A 123 -32.48 5.21 -18.94
N ILE A 124 -32.49 6.50 -18.59
CA ILE A 124 -33.65 7.39 -18.79
C ILE A 124 -33.98 7.50 -20.28
N ARG A 125 -32.99 7.77 -21.15
CA ARG A 125 -33.19 7.85 -22.61
C ARG A 125 -33.77 6.57 -23.20
N ALA A 126 -33.29 5.41 -22.74
CA ALA A 126 -33.80 4.11 -23.17
C ALA A 126 -35.27 3.91 -22.79
N LEU A 127 -35.67 4.32 -21.57
CA LEU A 127 -37.05 4.26 -21.11
C LEU A 127 -37.96 5.22 -21.88
N ASP A 128 -37.51 6.44 -22.17
CA ASP A 128 -38.28 7.42 -22.94
C ASP A 128 -38.53 6.95 -24.37
N THR A 129 -37.52 6.36 -25.01
CA THR A 129 -37.66 5.75 -26.34
C THR A 129 -38.70 4.63 -26.32
N ARG A 130 -38.64 3.75 -25.31
CA ARG A 130 -39.61 2.66 -25.13
C ARG A 130 -41.04 3.18 -24.88
N ARG A 131 -41.20 4.27 -24.12
CA ARG A 131 -42.50 4.91 -23.87
C ARG A 131 -43.08 5.53 -25.14
N ARG A 132 -42.26 6.20 -25.94
CA ARG A 132 -42.69 6.80 -27.23
C ARG A 132 -43.12 5.74 -28.22
N ALA A 133 -42.42 4.61 -28.33
CA ALA A 133 -42.78 3.52 -29.23
C ALA A 133 -44.06 2.76 -28.83
N LYS A 134 -44.54 2.92 -27.58
CA LYS A 134 -45.82 2.35 -27.10
C LYS A 134 -47.01 3.29 -27.28
N ARG A 135 -46.78 4.55 -27.65
CA ARG A 135 -47.82 5.51 -28.02
C ARG A 135 -48.02 5.50 -29.52
#